data_AF-A0A7Y5R8K0-F1
#
_entry.id   AF-A0A7Y5R8K0-F1
#
_cell.length_a   1.000
_cell.length_b   1.000
_cell.length_c   1.000
_cell.angle_alpha   90.00
_cell.angle_beta   90.00
_cell.angle_gamma   90.00
#
_symmetry.space_group_name_H-M   'P 1'
#
loop_
_entity.id
_entity.type
_entity.pdbx_description
1 polymer ?
#
loop_
_entity_poly.entity_id
_entity_poly.type
_entity_poly.pdbx_seq_one_letter_code
_entity_poly.pdbx_strand_id
1 'polypeptide(L)'
;MAATQFFDQMRDLIADDKLETALKQLRLLLENSPQLDEAILQTARFSDIRRQIRLGLVSHEEANLTQNQIRGGLLDLLREIETRGAEPALQKEIEQAISIVNSKNVVSGSRISAGGNVHIGDITVVQAPTPAAAPPERKYNRTLIRALVEAMRPYNEKAEKLCEGFSWLEHPENRRKVQQFVFQNFVGEIGKQLRKLVNIGDDEQMAPAQQERHYVDKCLDIARRAFDLLNYTLLSVWWDAVKTASRPPEPAEQQTLGAFFESHLEQGLDAQFRLLQTLCALFRRHQLDFPFGDALERLLPQLTEDSPLQRACARLERAVQATDAADSETQLADIMRHFAFLTQYRMVSLKKISYRQLRNGQPEYLHRYVALGIDVKYSEDAEKGRWVTLGEQTPAVLLYRGEDYQNGINLFPFVVDYNALTFEQGAKICFYSARDLGDAGALEYRFLGDNSIVRIEKQGVQTPQTRLDELMMNPDLLKALNLDCVVDGFHEARRALSGHQNDFFDNL
;
A
#
# COMPACT_ATOMS: atom_id res chain seq x y z
N MET A 1 3.33 -33.45 -34.04
CA MET A 1 4.43 -32.72 -33.40
C MET A 1 5.21 -33.74 -32.58
N ALA A 2 6.54 -33.80 -32.67
CA ALA A 2 7.31 -34.75 -31.86
C ALA A 2 7.28 -34.35 -30.37
N ALA A 3 7.36 -35.31 -29.45
CA ALA A 3 7.34 -35.01 -28.01
C ALA A 3 8.37 -33.93 -27.61
N THR A 4 9.56 -34.00 -28.19
CA THR A 4 10.63 -33.01 -28.03
C THR A 4 10.19 -31.58 -28.40
N GLN A 5 9.48 -31.41 -29.53
CA GLN A 5 9.00 -30.10 -29.97
C GLN A 5 7.95 -29.50 -29.02
N PHE A 6 7.13 -30.34 -28.40
CA PHE A 6 6.16 -29.88 -27.40
C PHE A 6 6.87 -29.38 -26.13
N PHE A 7 7.86 -30.12 -25.64
CA PHE A 7 8.63 -29.71 -24.47
C PHE A 7 9.45 -28.45 -24.72
N ASP A 8 9.99 -28.27 -25.92
CA ASP A 8 10.67 -27.04 -26.32
C ASP A 8 9.69 -25.85 -26.36
N GLN A 9 8.50 -26.03 -26.95
CA GLN A 9 7.46 -25.01 -26.92
C GLN A 9 7.05 -24.64 -25.48
N MET A 10 6.96 -25.61 -24.59
CA MET A 10 6.65 -25.38 -23.18
C MET A 10 7.75 -24.57 -22.47
N ARG A 11 9.03 -24.84 -22.76
CA ARG A 11 10.15 -24.04 -22.25
C ARG A 11 10.09 -22.60 -22.76
N ASP A 12 9.78 -22.42 -24.04
CA ASP A 12 9.62 -21.09 -24.64
C ASP A 12 8.48 -20.32 -23.96
N LEU A 13 7.33 -20.96 -23.71
CA LEU A 13 6.22 -20.34 -22.97
C LEU A 13 6.62 -19.93 -21.54
N ILE A 14 7.43 -20.73 -20.85
CA ILE A 14 7.91 -20.42 -19.51
C ILE A 14 8.93 -19.27 -19.54
N ALA A 15 9.84 -19.27 -20.52
CA ALA A 15 10.84 -18.22 -20.72
C ALA A 15 10.23 -16.87 -21.09
N ASP A 16 9.16 -16.88 -21.88
CA ASP A 16 8.39 -15.70 -22.32
C ASP A 16 7.39 -15.19 -21.27
N ASP A 17 7.39 -15.74 -20.05
CA ASP A 17 6.44 -15.42 -18.97
C ASP A 17 4.96 -15.71 -19.29
N LYS A 18 4.70 -16.64 -20.21
CA LYS A 18 3.35 -17.10 -20.59
C LYS A 18 2.90 -18.27 -19.71
N LEU A 19 3.09 -18.16 -18.39
CA LEU A 19 2.87 -19.23 -17.42
C LEU A 19 1.43 -19.77 -17.40
N GLU A 20 0.43 -18.91 -17.60
CA GLU A 20 -0.98 -19.34 -17.69
C GLU A 20 -1.20 -20.32 -18.86
N THR A 21 -0.57 -20.06 -20.00
CA THR A 21 -0.70 -20.92 -21.19
C THR A 21 0.08 -22.22 -20.98
N ALA A 22 1.29 -22.14 -20.42
CA ALA A 22 2.11 -23.29 -20.08
C ALA A 22 1.37 -24.24 -19.12
N LEU A 23 0.85 -23.72 -18.00
CA LEU A 23 0.11 -24.50 -17.00
C LEU A 23 -1.13 -25.17 -17.59
N LYS A 24 -1.87 -24.47 -18.47
CA LYS A 24 -3.04 -25.04 -19.14
C LYS A 24 -2.66 -26.20 -20.07
N GLN A 25 -1.59 -26.06 -20.84
CA GLN A 25 -1.11 -27.12 -21.74
C GLN A 25 -0.57 -28.33 -20.95
N LEU A 26 0.16 -28.09 -19.84
CA LEU A 26 0.63 -29.15 -18.96
C LEU A 26 -0.51 -29.93 -18.32
N ARG A 27 -1.55 -29.24 -17.85
CA ARG A 27 -2.71 -29.90 -17.24
C ARG A 27 -3.44 -30.81 -18.23
N LEU A 28 -3.55 -30.40 -19.49
CA LEU A 28 -4.13 -31.23 -20.55
C LEU A 28 -3.24 -32.42 -20.90
N LEU A 29 -1.91 -32.21 -20.95
CA LEU A 29 -0.96 -33.30 -21.20
C LEU A 29 -1.03 -34.37 -20.11
N LEU A 30 -1.17 -33.95 -18.85
CA LEU A 30 -1.06 -34.80 -17.68
C LEU A 30 -2.41 -35.32 -17.18
N GLU A 31 -3.51 -35.19 -17.93
CA GLU A 31 -4.87 -35.51 -17.47
C GLU A 31 -5.02 -36.94 -16.89
N ASN A 32 -4.22 -37.90 -17.37
CA ASN A 32 -4.22 -39.29 -16.89
C ASN A 32 -2.94 -39.69 -16.13
N SER A 33 -2.07 -38.72 -15.83
CA SER A 33 -0.77 -38.94 -15.21
C SER A 33 -0.79 -38.60 -13.71
N PRO A 34 -0.07 -39.33 -12.86
CA PRO A 34 0.04 -38.99 -11.43
C PRO A 34 0.76 -37.65 -11.18
N GLN A 35 1.47 -37.12 -12.18
CA GLN A 35 2.09 -35.80 -12.12
C GLN A 35 1.09 -34.65 -12.31
N LEU A 36 -0.19 -34.94 -12.61
CA LEU A 36 -1.25 -33.95 -12.69
C LEU A 36 -1.37 -33.11 -11.41
N ASP A 37 -1.19 -33.74 -10.25
CA ASP A 37 -1.31 -33.08 -8.95
C ASP A 37 -0.30 -31.94 -8.80
N GLU A 38 0.92 -32.12 -9.28
CA GLU A 38 1.96 -31.08 -9.25
C GLU A 38 1.58 -29.92 -10.20
N ALA A 39 1.05 -30.22 -11.39
CA ALA A 39 0.57 -29.18 -12.30
C ALA A 39 -0.63 -28.39 -11.72
N ILE A 40 -1.54 -29.07 -11.00
CA ILE A 40 -2.64 -28.44 -10.28
C ILE A 40 -2.10 -27.55 -9.15
N LEU A 41 -1.13 -28.02 -8.38
CA LEU A 41 -0.52 -27.26 -7.29
C LEU A 41 0.15 -25.98 -7.79
N GLN A 42 0.96 -26.08 -8.86
CA GLN A 42 1.59 -24.90 -9.47
C GLN A 42 0.56 -23.95 -10.08
N THR A 43 -0.54 -24.46 -10.64
CA THR A 43 -1.67 -23.65 -11.12
C THR A 43 -2.34 -22.87 -9.98
N ALA A 44 -2.55 -23.51 -8.84
CA ALA A 44 -3.11 -22.87 -7.65
C ALA A 44 -2.18 -21.79 -7.11
N ARG A 45 -0.88 -22.08 -6.95
CA ARG A 45 0.15 -21.10 -6.53
C ARG A 45 0.23 -19.90 -7.46
N PHE A 46 0.19 -20.13 -8.78
CA PHE A 46 0.23 -19.06 -9.77
C PHE A 46 -1.03 -18.18 -9.73
N SER A 47 -2.20 -18.80 -9.55
CA SER A 47 -3.46 -18.07 -9.42
C SER A 47 -3.50 -17.22 -8.15
N ASP A 48 -3.01 -17.78 -7.03
CA ASP A 48 -2.92 -17.09 -5.75
C ASP A 48 -1.94 -15.91 -5.79
N ILE A 49 -0.72 -16.09 -6.31
CA ILE A 49 0.22 -14.97 -6.41
C ILE A 49 -0.30 -13.86 -7.35
N ARG A 50 -0.96 -14.20 -8.47
CA ARG A 50 -1.61 -13.20 -9.33
C ARG A 50 -2.72 -12.44 -8.61
N ARG A 51 -3.47 -13.13 -7.76
CA ARG A 51 -4.48 -12.51 -6.91
C ARG A 51 -3.83 -11.55 -5.92
N GLN A 52 -2.80 -11.99 -5.20
CA GLN A 52 -2.07 -11.17 -4.23
C GLN A 52 -1.44 -9.93 -4.88
N ILE A 53 -0.85 -10.05 -6.08
CA ILE A 53 -0.32 -8.92 -6.86
C ILE A 53 -1.45 -7.93 -7.19
N ARG A 54 -2.59 -8.42 -7.70
CA ARG A 54 -3.74 -7.57 -8.07
C ARG A 54 -4.32 -6.82 -6.88
N LEU A 55 -4.37 -7.47 -5.72
CA LEU A 55 -4.84 -6.88 -4.47
C LEU A 55 -3.78 -5.97 -3.81
N GLY A 56 -2.54 -5.98 -4.32
CA GLY A 56 -1.41 -5.25 -3.74
C GLY A 56 -1.09 -5.74 -2.32
N LEU A 57 -1.23 -7.05 -2.09
CA LEU A 57 -0.93 -7.72 -0.82
C LEU A 57 0.52 -8.22 -0.73
N VAL A 58 1.20 -8.32 -1.86
CA VAL A 58 2.62 -8.69 -1.95
C VAL A 58 3.42 -7.61 -2.64
N SER A 59 4.66 -7.45 -2.23
CA SER A 59 5.61 -6.60 -2.94
C SER A 59 5.94 -7.16 -4.32
N HIS A 60 6.45 -6.31 -5.21
CA HIS A 60 6.92 -6.74 -6.53
C HIS A 60 8.08 -7.74 -6.44
N GLU A 61 8.95 -7.62 -5.42
CA GLU A 61 10.07 -8.53 -5.20
C GLU A 61 9.58 -9.92 -4.76
N GLU A 62 8.68 -10.01 -3.78
CA GLU A 62 8.07 -11.27 -3.35
C GLU A 62 7.26 -11.92 -4.47
N ALA A 63 6.55 -11.11 -5.25
CA ALA A 63 5.83 -11.56 -6.44
C ALA A 63 6.78 -12.20 -7.46
N ASN A 64 7.89 -11.54 -7.79
CA ASN A 64 8.89 -12.05 -8.72
C ASN A 64 9.59 -13.30 -8.18
N LEU A 65 9.94 -13.33 -6.89
CA LEU A 65 10.53 -14.51 -6.25
C LEU A 65 9.59 -15.70 -6.36
N THR A 66 8.31 -15.51 -6.02
CA THR A 66 7.30 -16.59 -6.09
C THR A 66 7.05 -17.05 -7.51
N GLN A 67 6.98 -16.14 -8.49
CA GLN A 67 6.88 -16.50 -9.91
C GLN A 67 8.10 -17.28 -10.40
N ASN A 68 9.31 -16.89 -9.98
CA ASN A 68 10.54 -17.62 -10.32
C ASN A 68 10.56 -19.02 -9.69
N GLN A 69 10.05 -19.19 -8.48
CA GLN A 69 9.89 -20.52 -7.87
C GLN A 69 8.89 -21.39 -8.65
N ILE A 70 7.79 -20.80 -9.13
CA ILE A 70 6.82 -21.51 -10.00
C ILE A 70 7.49 -21.90 -11.32
N ARG A 71 8.25 -20.99 -11.96
CA ARG A 71 9.04 -21.30 -13.17
C ARG A 71 10.00 -22.46 -12.93
N GLY A 72 10.75 -22.43 -11.83
CA GLY A 72 11.66 -23.51 -11.45
C GLY A 72 10.94 -24.84 -11.29
N GLY A 73 9.84 -24.86 -10.52
CA GLY A 73 9.03 -26.08 -10.33
C GLY A 73 8.47 -26.64 -11.63
N LEU A 74 8.04 -25.79 -12.57
CA LEU A 74 7.58 -26.24 -13.89
C LEU A 74 8.71 -26.81 -14.74
N LEU A 75 9.91 -26.21 -14.72
CA LEU A 75 11.06 -26.72 -15.46
C LEU A 75 11.54 -28.07 -14.90
N ASP A 76 11.53 -28.23 -13.57
CA ASP A 76 11.87 -29.50 -12.91
C ASP A 76 10.84 -30.58 -13.25
N LEU A 77 9.55 -30.26 -13.22
CA LEU A 77 8.47 -31.16 -13.64
C LEU A 77 8.63 -31.61 -15.09
N LEU A 78 8.93 -30.68 -16.01
CA LEU A 78 9.19 -31.00 -17.42
C LEU A 78 10.38 -31.96 -17.57
N ARG A 79 11.47 -31.71 -16.85
CA ARG A 79 12.65 -32.58 -16.87
C ARG A 79 12.34 -33.98 -16.33
N GLU A 80 11.53 -34.08 -15.28
CA GLU A 80 11.09 -35.36 -14.74
C GLU A 80 10.26 -36.14 -15.75
N ILE A 81 9.30 -35.48 -16.41
CA ILE A 81 8.46 -36.09 -17.46
C ILE A 81 9.31 -36.57 -18.63
N GLU A 82 10.30 -35.80 -19.08
CA GLU A 82 11.20 -36.21 -20.16
C GLU A 82 12.08 -37.40 -19.75
N THR A 83 12.58 -37.40 -18.51
CA THR A 83 13.41 -38.49 -17.98
C THR A 83 12.62 -39.79 -17.88
N ARG A 84 11.36 -39.73 -17.42
CA ARG A 84 10.46 -40.90 -17.36
C ARG A 84 9.86 -41.26 -18.73
N GLY A 85 9.72 -40.28 -19.62
CA GLY A 85 9.21 -40.42 -20.98
C GLY A 85 10.11 -41.24 -21.90
N ALA A 86 11.32 -41.60 -21.44
CA ALA A 86 12.15 -42.62 -22.07
C ALA A 86 11.56 -44.04 -21.95
N GLU A 87 10.55 -44.24 -21.08
CA GLU A 87 9.81 -45.50 -21.01
C GLU A 87 8.79 -45.62 -22.16
N PRO A 88 8.81 -46.72 -22.94
CA PRO A 88 7.97 -46.85 -24.15
C PRO A 88 6.46 -46.74 -23.92
N ALA A 89 5.98 -47.12 -22.72
CA ALA A 89 4.56 -47.02 -22.37
C ALA A 89 4.13 -45.56 -22.14
N LEU A 90 4.95 -44.79 -21.42
CA LEU A 90 4.70 -43.38 -21.12
C LEU A 90 4.87 -42.52 -22.38
N GLN A 91 5.83 -42.85 -23.24
CA GLN A 91 6.05 -42.15 -24.50
C GLN A 91 4.81 -42.19 -25.39
N LYS A 92 4.13 -43.35 -25.45
CA LYS A 92 2.89 -43.52 -26.23
C LYS A 92 1.73 -42.71 -25.65
N GLU A 93 1.65 -42.61 -24.33
CA GLU A 93 0.64 -41.79 -23.63
C GLU A 93 0.88 -40.29 -23.88
N ILE A 94 2.14 -39.84 -23.78
CA ILE A 94 2.56 -38.47 -24.07
C ILE A 94 2.26 -38.13 -25.54
N GLU A 95 2.60 -38.99 -26.49
CA GLU A 95 2.32 -38.78 -27.91
C GLU A 95 0.81 -38.70 -28.21
N GLN A 96 0.00 -39.53 -27.53
CA GLN A 96 -1.46 -39.47 -27.63
C GLN A 96 -2.01 -38.16 -27.06
N ALA A 97 -1.54 -37.73 -25.89
CA ALA A 97 -1.96 -36.47 -25.27
C ALA A 97 -1.54 -35.25 -26.11
N ILE A 98 -0.32 -35.24 -26.66
CA ILE A 98 0.18 -34.18 -27.56
C ILE A 98 -0.67 -34.10 -28.85
N SER A 99 -1.12 -35.24 -29.37
CA SER A 99 -2.03 -35.29 -30.52
C SER A 99 -3.38 -34.64 -30.21
N ILE A 100 -3.89 -34.82 -28.99
CA ILE A 100 -5.14 -34.20 -28.52
C ILE A 100 -4.94 -32.69 -28.33
N VAL A 101 -3.87 -32.25 -27.65
CA VAL A 101 -3.61 -30.83 -27.35
C VAL A 101 -3.44 -29.99 -28.62
N ASN A 102 -2.81 -30.54 -29.66
CA ASN A 102 -2.55 -29.82 -30.92
C ASN A 102 -3.68 -29.93 -31.95
N SER A 103 -4.67 -30.78 -31.72
CA SER A 103 -5.76 -30.94 -32.68
C SER A 103 -6.93 -30.05 -32.33
N LYS A 104 -7.30 -29.21 -33.31
CA LYS A 104 -8.41 -28.27 -33.16
C LYS A 104 -9.78 -28.95 -33.02
N ASN A 105 -9.88 -30.25 -33.36
CA ASN A 105 -11.14 -31.01 -33.42
C ASN A 105 -10.96 -32.53 -33.13
N VAL A 106 -10.59 -32.93 -31.90
CA VAL A 106 -10.51 -34.36 -31.54
C VAL A 106 -11.59 -34.75 -30.55
N VAL A 107 -12.34 -35.79 -30.90
CA VAL A 107 -13.21 -36.54 -29.98
C VAL A 107 -12.48 -37.83 -29.62
N SER A 108 -11.99 -37.93 -28.39
CA SER A 108 -11.30 -39.11 -27.87
C SER A 108 -12.22 -39.89 -26.92
N GLY A 109 -12.21 -41.24 -27.01
CA GLY A 109 -12.89 -42.13 -26.05
C GLY A 109 -14.42 -42.26 -26.15
N SER A 110 -15.08 -41.56 -27.08
CA SER A 110 -16.56 -41.58 -27.18
C SER A 110 -17.04 -42.35 -28.42
N ARG A 111 -17.91 -43.35 -28.23
CA ARG A 111 -18.61 -44.05 -29.32
C ARG A 111 -19.82 -43.20 -29.74
N ILE A 112 -19.64 -42.35 -30.75
CA ILE A 112 -20.74 -41.54 -31.29
C ILE A 112 -21.67 -42.47 -32.08
N SER A 113 -22.80 -42.84 -31.49
CA SER A 113 -23.91 -43.50 -32.20
C SER A 113 -24.92 -42.43 -32.59
N ALA A 114 -24.87 -41.98 -33.85
CA ALA A 114 -25.78 -40.98 -34.38
C ALA A 114 -26.70 -41.61 -35.43
N GLY A 115 -28.02 -41.51 -35.23
CA GLY A 115 -29.04 -41.91 -36.19
C GLY A 115 -29.30 -40.87 -37.29
N GLY A 116 -28.28 -40.10 -37.67
CA GLY A 116 -28.37 -38.99 -38.63
C GLY A 116 -27.02 -38.32 -38.92
N ASN A 117 -27.02 -37.30 -39.80
CA ASN A 117 -25.80 -36.60 -40.23
C ASN A 117 -25.05 -35.97 -39.05
N VAL A 118 -23.82 -36.43 -38.82
CA VAL A 118 -22.91 -35.88 -37.81
C VAL A 118 -22.15 -34.71 -38.43
N HIS A 119 -22.23 -33.52 -37.82
CA HIS A 119 -21.39 -32.38 -38.15
C HIS A 119 -20.33 -32.21 -37.07
N ILE A 120 -19.06 -32.21 -37.47
CA ILE A 120 -17.90 -32.00 -36.60
C ILE A 120 -17.22 -30.71 -37.09
N GLY A 121 -17.39 -29.64 -36.31
CA GLY A 121 -16.96 -28.26 -36.60
C GLY A 121 -17.84 -27.26 -35.85
N ASP A 122 -17.45 -25.99 -35.82
CA ASP A 122 -18.20 -24.92 -35.11
C ASP A 122 -19.58 -24.71 -35.75
N ILE A 123 -20.62 -25.29 -35.16
CA ILE A 123 -22.01 -24.89 -35.44
C ILE A 123 -22.24 -23.62 -34.61
N THR A 124 -22.28 -22.46 -35.26
CA THR A 124 -22.75 -21.23 -34.64
C THR A 124 -24.26 -21.35 -34.44
N VAL A 125 -24.66 -22.05 -33.39
CA VAL A 125 -26.03 -21.94 -32.87
C VAL A 125 -26.10 -20.54 -32.31
N VAL A 126 -26.75 -19.62 -33.03
CA VAL A 126 -27.19 -18.34 -32.48
C VAL A 126 -28.30 -18.66 -31.48
N GLN A 127 -27.89 -19.14 -30.31
CA GLN A 127 -28.73 -19.18 -29.14
C GLN A 127 -28.99 -17.72 -28.80
N ALA A 128 -30.27 -17.30 -28.86
CA ALA A 128 -30.67 -16.01 -28.34
C ALA A 128 -30.04 -15.88 -26.95
N PRO A 129 -29.29 -14.80 -26.66
CA PRO A 129 -28.54 -14.70 -25.42
C PRO A 129 -29.52 -14.91 -24.28
N THR A 130 -29.30 -15.99 -23.52
CA THR A 130 -29.85 -16.12 -22.18
C THR A 130 -29.54 -14.78 -21.51
N PRO A 131 -30.54 -14.05 -20.98
CA PRO A 131 -30.29 -12.76 -20.37
C PRO A 131 -29.18 -12.99 -19.35
N ALA A 132 -28.01 -12.39 -19.60
CA ALA A 132 -26.91 -12.45 -18.66
C ALA A 132 -27.50 -12.02 -17.33
N ALA A 133 -27.42 -12.89 -16.32
CA ALA A 133 -27.82 -12.54 -14.97
C ALA A 133 -27.19 -11.17 -14.70
N ALA A 134 -28.03 -10.20 -14.32
CA ALA A 134 -27.59 -8.83 -14.12
C ALA A 134 -26.31 -8.87 -13.28
N PRO A 135 -25.21 -8.21 -13.72
CA PRO A 135 -23.96 -8.26 -12.99
C PRO A 135 -24.25 -7.93 -11.53
N PRO A 136 -23.69 -8.68 -10.57
CA PRO A 136 -24.00 -8.53 -9.16
C PRO A 136 -23.90 -7.06 -8.79
N GLU A 137 -24.97 -6.52 -8.21
CA GLU A 137 -25.07 -5.12 -7.85
C GLU A 137 -23.91 -4.76 -6.93
N ARG A 138 -23.04 -3.85 -7.39
CA ARG A 138 -21.91 -3.39 -6.58
C ARG A 138 -22.43 -2.50 -5.47
N LYS A 139 -22.49 -3.07 -4.26
CA LYS A 139 -23.06 -2.42 -3.08
C LYS A 139 -22.19 -1.30 -2.50
N TYR A 140 -20.89 -1.29 -2.82
CA TYR A 140 -19.91 -0.44 -2.13
C TYR A 140 -19.40 0.73 -2.98
N ASN A 141 -18.82 1.72 -2.30
CA ASN A 141 -18.03 2.84 -2.83
C ASN A 141 -18.84 3.92 -3.58
N ARG A 142 -20.17 3.80 -3.69
CA ARG A 142 -20.98 4.83 -4.36
C ARG A 142 -21.07 6.09 -3.51
N THR A 143 -21.37 5.93 -2.22
CA THR A 143 -21.54 7.03 -1.26
C THR A 143 -20.22 7.73 -1.02
N LEU A 144 -19.15 6.97 -0.79
CA LEU A 144 -17.81 7.48 -0.55
C LEU A 144 -17.30 8.29 -1.74
N ILE A 145 -17.28 7.70 -2.94
CA ILE A 145 -16.68 8.36 -4.11
C ILE A 145 -17.44 9.63 -4.47
N ARG A 146 -18.78 9.61 -4.37
CA ARG A 146 -19.58 10.82 -4.56
C ARG A 146 -19.20 11.91 -3.56
N ALA A 147 -19.17 11.58 -2.27
CA ALA A 147 -18.85 12.53 -1.22
C ALA A 147 -17.44 13.13 -1.39
N LEU A 148 -16.45 12.30 -1.78
CA LEU A 148 -15.08 12.76 -2.02
C LEU A 148 -14.99 13.69 -3.22
N VAL A 149 -15.64 13.38 -4.34
CA VAL A 149 -15.67 14.25 -5.53
C VAL A 149 -16.31 15.60 -5.18
N GLU A 150 -17.43 15.59 -4.45
CA GLU A 150 -18.07 16.82 -3.95
C GLU A 150 -17.13 17.64 -3.05
N ALA A 151 -16.40 16.99 -2.16
CA ALA A 151 -15.50 17.64 -1.22
C ALA A 151 -14.23 18.20 -1.88
N MET A 152 -13.81 17.59 -3.00
CA MET A 152 -12.63 18.00 -3.78
C MET A 152 -12.88 19.25 -4.64
N ARG A 153 -14.14 19.67 -4.85
CA ARG A 153 -14.50 20.82 -5.70
C ARG A 153 -13.67 22.09 -5.43
N PRO A 154 -13.46 22.53 -4.16
CA PRO A 154 -12.70 23.75 -3.89
C PRO A 154 -11.20 23.64 -4.22
N TYR A 155 -10.72 22.43 -4.50
CA TYR A 155 -9.29 22.12 -4.64
C TYR A 155 -8.92 21.64 -6.04
N ASN A 156 -9.90 21.25 -6.87
CA ASN A 156 -9.67 20.64 -8.18
C ASN A 156 -10.81 20.94 -9.18
N GLU A 157 -10.51 21.70 -10.24
CA GLU A 157 -11.48 22.07 -11.28
C GLU A 157 -12.11 20.86 -11.99
N LYS A 158 -11.39 19.73 -12.11
CA LYS A 158 -11.95 18.51 -12.70
C LYS A 158 -13.02 17.91 -11.79
N ALA A 159 -12.86 18.01 -10.47
CA ALA A 159 -13.87 17.55 -9.52
C ALA A 159 -15.16 18.37 -9.63
N GLU A 160 -15.05 19.69 -9.87
CA GLU A 160 -16.20 20.55 -10.11
C GLU A 160 -17.02 20.10 -11.33
N LYS A 161 -16.36 19.84 -12.47
CA LYS A 161 -17.03 19.31 -13.68
C LYS A 161 -17.69 17.95 -13.43
N LEU A 162 -17.08 17.10 -12.61
CA LEU A 162 -17.64 15.79 -12.27
C LEU A 162 -18.89 15.88 -11.38
N CYS A 163 -19.14 17.00 -10.71
CA CYS A 163 -20.37 17.23 -9.94
C CYS A 163 -21.57 17.63 -10.80
N GLU A 164 -21.39 17.88 -12.10
CA GLU A 164 -22.48 18.19 -13.03
C GLU A 164 -23.30 16.92 -13.33
N GLY A 165 -24.33 16.66 -12.52
CA GLY A 165 -25.37 15.66 -12.77
C GLY A 165 -25.05 14.22 -12.36
N PHE A 166 -23.83 13.91 -11.88
CA PHE A 166 -23.43 12.59 -11.36
C PHE A 166 -23.76 11.37 -12.26
N SER A 167 -23.99 11.57 -13.55
CA SER A 167 -24.39 10.51 -14.48
C SER A 167 -23.37 9.38 -14.56
N TRP A 168 -22.10 9.67 -14.24
CA TRP A 168 -21.03 8.69 -14.15
C TRP A 168 -21.23 7.64 -13.04
N LEU A 169 -22.05 7.88 -12.02
CA LEU A 169 -22.36 6.88 -10.98
C LEU A 169 -23.11 5.67 -11.57
N GLU A 170 -23.95 5.91 -12.57
CA GLU A 170 -24.80 4.89 -13.21
C GLU A 170 -24.01 4.03 -14.21
N HIS A 171 -22.89 4.52 -14.74
CA HIS A 171 -22.07 3.81 -15.72
C HIS A 171 -20.79 3.23 -15.08
N PRO A 172 -20.64 1.90 -14.94
CA PRO A 172 -19.50 1.29 -14.23
C PRO A 172 -18.12 1.71 -14.74
N GLU A 173 -17.96 1.89 -16.05
CA GLU A 173 -16.70 2.35 -16.65
C GLU A 173 -16.35 3.79 -16.28
N ASN A 174 -17.34 4.67 -16.28
CA ASN A 174 -17.14 6.07 -15.90
C ASN A 174 -16.89 6.17 -14.39
N ARG A 175 -17.62 5.40 -13.58
CA ARG A 175 -17.36 5.28 -12.14
C ARG A 175 -15.93 4.85 -11.85
N ARG A 176 -15.39 3.85 -12.56
CA ARG A 176 -13.99 3.43 -12.43
C ARG A 176 -12.99 4.54 -12.78
N LYS A 177 -13.26 5.32 -13.83
CA LYS A 177 -12.41 6.48 -14.19
C LYS A 177 -12.44 7.56 -13.09
N VAL A 178 -13.62 7.83 -12.52
CA VAL A 178 -13.77 8.81 -11.43
C VAL A 178 -13.13 8.31 -10.13
N GLN A 179 -13.27 7.03 -9.82
CA GLN A 179 -12.56 6.36 -8.73
C GLN A 179 -11.04 6.54 -8.86
N GLN A 180 -10.49 6.21 -10.04
CA GLN A 180 -9.06 6.41 -10.31
C GLN A 180 -8.65 7.88 -10.14
N PHE A 181 -9.47 8.81 -10.61
CA PHE A 181 -9.24 10.25 -10.41
C PHE A 181 -9.16 10.61 -8.92
N VAL A 182 -10.09 10.15 -8.08
CA VAL A 182 -10.06 10.40 -6.63
C VAL A 182 -8.76 9.86 -6.03
N PHE A 183 -8.40 8.61 -6.29
CA PHE A 183 -7.23 7.96 -5.67
C PHE A 183 -5.90 8.61 -6.08
N GLN A 184 -5.80 9.09 -7.31
CA GLN A 184 -4.59 9.76 -7.82
C GLN A 184 -4.41 11.17 -7.28
N ASN A 185 -5.48 11.79 -6.76
CA ASN A 185 -5.41 13.14 -6.22
C ASN A 185 -5.27 13.15 -4.69
N PHE A 186 -5.71 12.12 -3.97
CA PHE A 186 -5.42 12.03 -2.54
C PHE A 186 -3.95 11.78 -2.26
N VAL A 187 -3.44 12.42 -1.21
CA VAL A 187 -2.01 12.44 -0.87
C VAL A 187 -1.43 11.05 -0.58
N GLY A 188 -0.29 10.77 -1.21
CA GLY A 188 0.61 9.68 -0.87
C GLY A 188 -0.09 8.33 -0.72
N GLU A 189 0.09 7.73 0.45
CA GLU A 189 -0.43 6.39 0.75
C GLU A 189 -1.94 6.37 1.00
N ILE A 190 -2.58 7.49 1.34
CA ILE A 190 -4.04 7.56 1.53
C ILE A 190 -4.77 7.25 0.22
N GLY A 191 -4.27 7.79 -0.90
CA GLY A 191 -4.78 7.47 -2.23
C GLY A 191 -4.69 5.97 -2.55
N LYS A 192 -3.58 5.33 -2.17
CA LYS A 192 -3.40 3.86 -2.32
C LYS A 192 -4.38 3.09 -1.43
N GLN A 193 -4.64 3.53 -0.18
CA GLN A 193 -5.62 2.88 0.70
C GLN A 193 -7.03 2.95 0.14
N LEU A 194 -7.45 4.11 -0.37
CA LEU A 194 -8.76 4.29 -1.02
C LEU A 194 -8.91 3.36 -2.23
N ARG A 195 -7.86 3.21 -3.04
CA ARG A 195 -7.86 2.24 -4.15
C ARG A 195 -8.06 0.81 -3.66
N LYS A 196 -7.36 0.41 -2.60
CA LYS A 196 -7.49 -0.94 -2.02
C LYS A 196 -8.91 -1.19 -1.52
N LEU A 197 -9.51 -0.23 -0.81
CA LEU A 197 -10.89 -0.30 -0.35
C LEU A 197 -11.86 -0.58 -1.51
N VAL A 198 -11.71 0.14 -2.63
CA VAL A 198 -12.57 -0.04 -3.79
C VAL A 198 -12.39 -1.40 -4.44
N ASN A 199 -11.17 -1.92 -4.47
CA ASN A 199 -10.87 -3.24 -5.04
C ASN A 199 -11.44 -4.40 -4.21
N ILE A 200 -11.69 -4.24 -2.90
CA ILE A 200 -12.32 -5.28 -2.06
C ILE A 200 -13.68 -5.68 -2.64
N GLY A 201 -14.47 -4.70 -3.09
CA GLY A 201 -15.78 -4.95 -3.68
C GLY A 201 -15.75 -5.58 -5.07
N ASP A 202 -14.59 -5.60 -5.73
CA ASP A 202 -14.38 -6.21 -7.05
C ASP A 202 -13.71 -7.61 -6.94
N ASP A 203 -13.41 -8.13 -5.72
CA ASP A 203 -12.77 -9.45 -5.52
C ASP A 203 -13.79 -10.60 -5.50
N GLU A 204 -14.17 -11.11 -6.67
CA GLU A 204 -15.12 -12.22 -6.86
C GLU A 204 -14.73 -13.54 -6.15
N GLN A 205 -13.48 -13.69 -5.70
CA GLN A 205 -12.99 -14.91 -5.05
C GLN A 205 -13.18 -14.91 -3.53
N MET A 206 -13.50 -13.75 -2.95
CA MET A 206 -13.70 -13.61 -1.50
C MET A 206 -15.17 -13.83 -1.13
N ALA A 207 -15.41 -14.61 -0.06
CA ALA A 207 -16.77 -14.85 0.42
C ALA A 207 -17.42 -13.53 0.86
N PRO A 208 -18.74 -13.31 0.64
CA PRO A 208 -19.40 -12.04 0.93
C PRO A 208 -19.20 -11.52 2.37
N ALA A 209 -19.27 -12.40 3.36
CA ALA A 209 -19.05 -12.03 4.77
C ALA A 209 -17.60 -11.59 5.05
N GLN A 210 -16.62 -12.20 4.38
CA GLN A 210 -15.22 -11.82 4.49
C GLN A 210 -14.95 -10.50 3.76
N GLN A 211 -15.57 -10.28 2.58
CA GLN A 211 -15.52 -9.01 1.87
C GLN A 211 -16.07 -7.88 2.73
N GLU A 212 -17.23 -8.07 3.34
CA GLU A 212 -17.87 -7.08 4.21
C GLU A 212 -16.99 -6.75 5.41
N ARG A 213 -16.45 -7.79 6.08
CA ARG A 213 -15.54 -7.61 7.21
C ARG A 213 -14.27 -6.84 6.82
N HIS A 214 -13.62 -7.25 5.73
CA HIS A 214 -12.42 -6.58 5.24
C HIS A 214 -12.71 -5.13 4.83
N TYR A 215 -13.88 -4.88 4.22
CA TYR A 215 -14.29 -3.55 3.82
C TYR A 215 -14.51 -2.61 5.01
N VAL A 216 -15.20 -3.06 6.07
CA VAL A 216 -15.40 -2.22 7.27
C VAL A 216 -14.07 -1.94 7.98
N ASP A 217 -13.22 -2.96 8.15
CA ASP A 217 -11.91 -2.81 8.79
C ASP A 217 -11.05 -1.82 7.98
N LYS A 218 -11.10 -1.90 6.64
CA LYS A 218 -10.38 -0.98 5.77
C LYS A 218 -10.91 0.45 5.84
N CYS A 219 -12.22 0.64 6.08
CA CYS A 219 -12.78 1.97 6.29
C CYS A 219 -12.20 2.63 7.55
N LEU A 220 -12.13 1.87 8.65
CA LEU A 220 -11.53 2.34 9.90
C LEU A 220 -10.04 2.67 9.72
N ASP A 221 -9.29 1.79 9.05
CA ASP A 221 -7.88 2.02 8.76
C ASP A 221 -7.66 3.33 8.00
N ILE A 222 -8.42 3.59 6.92
CA ILE A 222 -8.28 4.82 6.13
C ILE A 222 -8.50 6.06 7.01
N ALA A 223 -9.55 6.04 7.84
CA ALA A 223 -9.82 7.14 8.76
C ALA A 223 -8.64 7.36 9.72
N ARG A 224 -8.12 6.28 10.32
CA ARG A 224 -6.98 6.35 11.24
C ARG A 224 -5.73 6.91 10.58
N ARG A 225 -5.39 6.41 9.40
CA ARG A 225 -4.19 6.86 8.67
C ARG A 225 -4.32 8.32 8.22
N ALA A 226 -5.53 8.79 7.91
CA ALA A 226 -5.77 10.19 7.61
C ALA A 226 -5.55 11.09 8.83
N PHE A 227 -6.04 10.69 10.01
CA PHE A 227 -5.76 11.38 11.26
C PHE A 227 -4.27 11.36 11.62
N ASP A 228 -3.60 10.21 11.50
CA ASP A 228 -2.16 10.10 11.76
C ASP A 228 -1.37 11.05 10.88
N LEU A 229 -1.69 11.15 9.58
CA LEU A 229 -1.00 12.09 8.70
C LEU A 229 -1.14 13.53 9.20
N LEU A 230 -2.34 13.96 9.61
CA LEU A 230 -2.55 15.31 10.15
C LEU A 230 -1.80 15.52 11.47
N ASN A 231 -1.93 14.57 12.40
CA ASN A 231 -1.29 14.62 13.70
C ASN A 231 0.23 14.63 13.59
N TYR A 232 0.80 13.79 12.73
CA TYR A 232 2.26 13.68 12.56
C TYR A 232 2.82 14.90 11.84
N THR A 233 2.06 15.49 10.92
CA THR A 233 2.44 16.78 10.32
C THR A 233 2.49 17.87 11.38
N LEU A 234 1.46 17.98 12.23
CA LEU A 234 1.41 18.96 13.31
C LEU A 234 2.49 18.72 14.38
N LEU A 235 2.73 17.46 14.77
CA LEU A 235 3.79 17.09 15.70
C LEU A 235 5.17 17.45 15.16
N SER A 236 5.43 17.21 13.88
CA SER A 236 6.73 17.53 13.26
C SER A 236 6.98 19.04 13.23
N VAL A 237 6.01 19.81 12.74
CA VAL A 237 6.12 21.29 12.74
C VAL A 237 6.21 21.84 14.15
N TRP A 238 5.46 21.28 15.11
CA TRP A 238 5.52 21.66 16.51
C TRP A 238 6.89 21.36 17.14
N TRP A 239 7.51 20.23 16.79
CA TRP A 239 8.81 19.85 17.29
C TRP A 239 9.91 20.82 16.83
N ASP A 240 9.94 21.17 15.55
CA ASP A 240 10.86 22.18 15.00
C ASP A 240 10.68 23.54 15.69
N ALA A 241 9.41 23.89 15.94
CA ALA A 241 9.00 25.07 16.67
C ALA A 241 9.58 25.10 18.10
N VAL A 242 9.46 24.00 18.85
CA VAL A 242 9.96 23.86 20.22
C VAL A 242 11.49 23.86 20.28
N LYS A 243 12.16 23.28 19.27
CA LYS A 243 13.63 23.31 19.14
C LYS A 243 14.17 24.72 18.97
N THR A 244 13.42 25.57 18.28
CA THR A 244 13.82 26.96 18.00
C THR A 244 13.53 27.89 19.19
N ALA A 245 12.42 27.66 19.89
CA ALA A 245 12.03 28.46 21.03
C ALA A 245 11.29 27.59 22.07
N SER A 246 11.64 27.77 23.35
CA SER A 246 10.95 27.05 24.44
C SER A 246 9.47 27.41 24.47
N ARG A 247 8.61 26.39 24.32
CA ARG A 247 7.16 26.52 24.29
C ARG A 247 6.50 25.39 25.08
N PRO A 248 6.43 25.50 26.41
CA PRO A 248 5.95 24.40 27.24
C PRO A 248 4.44 24.12 27.02
N PRO A 249 4.04 22.84 26.96
CA PRO A 249 2.64 22.45 26.99
C PRO A 249 2.04 22.70 28.38
N GLU A 250 0.73 22.95 28.44
CA GLU A 250 -0.06 22.95 29.67
C GLU A 250 -0.27 21.51 30.17
N PRO A 251 -0.61 21.30 31.45
CA PRO A 251 -0.75 19.94 32.02
C PRO A 251 -1.72 19.02 31.24
N ALA A 252 -2.84 19.55 30.72
CA ALA A 252 -3.79 18.77 29.92
C ALA A 252 -3.25 18.42 28.52
N GLU A 253 -2.52 19.36 27.89
CA GLU A 253 -1.84 19.14 26.61
C GLU A 253 -0.72 18.10 26.80
N GLN A 254 0.06 18.24 27.87
CA GLN A 254 1.11 17.31 28.27
C GLN A 254 0.58 15.91 28.52
N GLN A 255 -0.57 15.77 29.19
CA GLN A 255 -1.23 14.48 29.39
C GLN A 255 -1.61 13.82 28.06
N THR A 256 -2.18 14.59 27.12
CA THR A 256 -2.59 14.07 25.82
C THR A 256 -1.38 13.66 24.97
N LEU A 257 -0.33 14.49 24.94
CA LEU A 257 0.92 14.19 24.25
C LEU A 257 1.62 12.97 24.88
N GLY A 258 1.67 12.91 26.21
CA GLY A 258 2.20 11.75 26.94
C GLY A 258 1.44 10.48 26.59
N ALA A 259 0.11 10.51 26.58
CA ALA A 259 -0.72 9.36 26.20
C ALA A 259 -0.46 8.88 24.76
N PHE A 260 -0.09 9.77 23.84
CA PHE A 260 0.36 9.41 22.49
C PHE A 260 1.73 8.69 22.52
N PHE A 261 2.72 9.28 23.17
CA PHE A 261 4.09 8.74 23.21
C PHE A 261 4.22 7.45 24.04
N GLU A 262 3.40 7.27 25.08
CA GLU A 262 3.42 6.07 25.93
C GLU A 262 2.42 4.99 25.50
N SER A 263 1.70 5.19 24.40
CA SER A 263 0.68 4.21 23.99
C SER A 263 1.33 2.90 23.55
N HIS A 264 0.89 1.80 24.16
CA HIS A 264 1.34 0.45 23.83
C HIS A 264 0.46 -0.27 22.80
N LEU A 265 -0.61 0.39 22.37
CA LEU A 265 -1.55 -0.11 21.38
C LEU A 265 -1.85 1.00 20.39
N GLU A 266 -2.21 0.63 19.18
CA GLU A 266 -2.70 1.60 18.19
C GLU A 266 -3.92 2.34 18.75
N GLN A 267 -3.87 3.67 18.70
CA GLN A 267 -4.92 4.52 19.22
C GLN A 267 -6.20 4.46 18.36
N GLY A 268 -7.35 4.49 19.02
CA GLY A 268 -8.65 4.65 18.36
C GLY A 268 -8.87 6.06 17.80
N LEU A 269 -9.94 6.24 17.03
CA LEU A 269 -10.26 7.53 16.39
C LEU A 269 -10.54 8.64 17.41
N ASP A 270 -11.12 8.31 18.56
CA ASP A 270 -11.38 9.28 19.63
C ASP A 270 -10.07 9.84 20.22
N ALA A 271 -9.07 8.99 20.43
CA ALA A 271 -7.75 9.41 20.91
C ALA A 271 -7.01 10.24 19.86
N GLN A 272 -7.05 9.84 18.58
CA GLN A 272 -6.47 10.60 17.48
C GLN A 272 -7.15 11.96 17.28
N PHE A 273 -8.47 12.04 17.44
CA PHE A 273 -9.23 13.28 17.40
C PHE A 273 -8.83 14.23 18.54
N ARG A 274 -8.72 13.72 19.77
CA ARG A 274 -8.25 14.51 20.91
C ARG A 274 -6.81 15.01 20.71
N LEU A 275 -5.93 14.18 20.15
CA LEU A 275 -4.57 14.60 19.81
C LEU A 275 -4.59 15.75 18.79
N LEU A 276 -5.40 15.64 17.73
CA LEU A 276 -5.55 16.69 16.73
C LEU A 276 -6.07 17.99 17.34
N GLN A 277 -7.07 17.91 18.21
CA GLN A 277 -7.62 19.06 18.93
C GLN A 277 -6.55 19.73 19.80
N THR A 278 -5.78 18.96 20.57
CA THR A 278 -4.69 19.44 21.42
C THR A 278 -3.59 20.13 20.59
N LEU A 279 -3.18 19.52 19.47
CA LEU A 279 -2.18 20.11 18.59
C LEU A 279 -2.68 21.42 17.97
N CYS A 280 -3.94 21.47 17.52
CA CYS A 280 -4.52 22.71 17.01
C CYS A 280 -4.58 23.81 18.07
N ALA A 281 -4.89 23.46 19.32
CA ALA A 281 -4.89 24.42 20.43
C ALA A 281 -3.49 24.98 20.69
N LEU A 282 -2.45 24.12 20.67
CA LEU A 282 -1.05 24.53 20.81
C LEU A 282 -0.65 25.56 19.74
N PHE A 283 -0.97 25.31 18.48
CA PHE A 283 -0.65 26.23 17.38
C PHE A 283 -1.32 27.60 17.57
N ARG A 284 -2.60 27.63 17.96
CA ARG A 284 -3.30 28.90 18.23
C ARG A 284 -2.70 29.65 19.42
N ARG A 285 -2.42 28.94 20.51
CA ARG A 285 -1.90 29.51 21.76
C ARG A 285 -0.53 30.16 21.54
N HIS A 286 0.33 29.50 20.75
CA HIS A 286 1.68 29.97 20.45
C HIS A 286 1.79 30.78 19.15
N GLN A 287 0.66 31.09 18.51
CA GLN A 287 0.58 31.89 17.27
C GLN A 287 1.48 31.34 16.16
N LEU A 288 1.45 30.02 15.96
CA LEU A 288 2.18 29.37 14.89
C LEU A 288 1.33 29.24 13.64
N ASP A 289 1.99 29.37 12.49
CA ASP A 289 1.38 29.07 11.21
C ASP A 289 0.97 27.60 11.16
N PHE A 290 -0.29 27.35 10.82
CA PHE A 290 -0.79 26.00 10.69
C PHE A 290 -0.16 25.30 9.48
N PRO A 291 0.35 24.06 9.62
CA PRO A 291 0.51 23.22 8.45
C PRO A 291 -0.88 23.09 7.81
N PHE A 292 -0.92 23.12 6.48
CA PHE A 292 -2.16 23.18 5.68
C PHE A 292 -2.85 24.55 5.56
N GLY A 293 -2.33 25.60 6.21
CA GLY A 293 -2.86 26.96 6.13
C GLY A 293 -4.36 27.03 6.46
N ASP A 294 -5.11 27.83 5.70
CA ASP A 294 -6.55 28.07 5.89
C ASP A 294 -7.42 26.80 5.87
N ALA A 295 -6.92 25.68 5.35
CA ALA A 295 -7.65 24.43 5.36
C ALA A 295 -7.82 23.87 6.78
N LEU A 296 -6.76 23.96 7.60
CA LEU A 296 -6.83 23.51 8.99
C LEU A 296 -7.61 24.49 9.86
N GLU A 297 -7.54 25.80 9.58
CA GLU A 297 -8.38 26.79 10.24
C GLU A 297 -9.88 26.53 10.03
N ARG A 298 -10.27 26.16 8.80
CA ARG A 298 -11.66 25.75 8.48
C ARG A 298 -12.08 24.46 9.16
N LEU A 299 -11.12 23.62 9.57
CA LEU A 299 -11.39 22.40 10.33
C LEU A 299 -11.66 22.68 11.81
N LEU A 300 -11.12 23.77 12.39
CA LEU A 300 -11.23 24.07 13.83
C LEU A 300 -12.66 24.01 14.40
N PRO A 301 -13.72 24.52 13.73
CA PRO A 301 -15.09 24.41 14.23
C PRO A 301 -15.61 22.96 14.30
N GLN A 302 -14.95 22.03 13.61
CA GLN A 302 -15.23 20.60 13.63
C GLN A 302 -14.34 19.84 14.63
N LEU A 303 -13.45 20.52 15.34
CA LEU A 303 -12.58 19.96 16.39
C LEU A 303 -13.11 20.35 17.79
N THR A 304 -14.41 20.18 17.99
CA THR A 304 -15.09 20.40 19.27
C THR A 304 -15.81 19.14 19.70
N GLU A 305 -16.14 19.09 20.99
CA GLU A 305 -17.05 18.07 21.52
C GLU A 305 -18.38 18.09 20.76
N ASP A 306 -18.91 16.89 20.49
CA ASP A 306 -20.12 16.65 19.72
C ASP A 306 -20.15 17.31 18.33
N SER A 307 -18.99 17.59 17.74
CA SER A 307 -18.92 18.04 16.34
C SER A 307 -19.40 16.93 15.37
N PRO A 308 -19.84 17.29 14.16
CA PRO A 308 -20.12 16.32 13.10
C PRO A 308 -18.96 15.32 12.88
N LEU A 309 -17.72 15.82 12.87
CA LEU A 309 -16.52 14.98 12.71
C LEU A 309 -16.33 14.00 13.88
N GLN A 310 -16.42 14.45 15.13
CA GLN A 310 -16.28 13.54 16.28
C GLN A 310 -17.38 12.48 16.29
N ARG A 311 -18.63 12.85 15.98
CA ARG A 311 -19.73 11.89 15.87
C ARG A 311 -19.49 10.87 14.76
N ALA A 312 -18.95 11.29 13.62
CA ALA A 312 -18.60 10.38 12.53
C ALA A 312 -17.52 9.38 12.96
N CYS A 313 -16.49 9.82 13.70
CA CYS A 313 -15.48 8.92 14.28
C CYS A 313 -16.12 7.87 15.20
N ALA A 314 -16.92 8.29 16.18
CA ALA A 314 -17.58 7.39 17.13
C ALA A 314 -18.60 6.45 16.47
N ARG A 315 -19.23 6.88 15.37
CA ARG A 315 -20.14 6.02 14.59
C ARG A 315 -19.37 5.02 13.74
N LEU A 316 -18.25 5.41 13.13
CA LEU A 316 -17.43 4.51 12.33
C LEU A 316 -16.91 3.34 13.18
N GLU A 317 -16.37 3.60 14.36
CA GLU A 317 -15.91 2.53 15.26
C GLU A 317 -17.06 1.58 15.65
N ARG A 318 -18.25 2.11 15.93
CA ARG A 318 -19.44 1.29 16.20
C ARG A 318 -19.91 0.48 14.99
N ALA A 319 -19.89 1.08 13.80
CA ALA A 319 -20.27 0.40 12.55
C ALA A 319 -19.31 -0.76 12.24
N VAL A 320 -18.01 -0.59 12.48
CA VAL A 320 -16.99 -1.64 12.29
C VAL A 320 -17.18 -2.79 13.29
N GLN A 321 -17.53 -2.49 14.54
CA GLN A 321 -17.89 -3.51 15.53
C GLN A 321 -19.13 -4.30 15.11
N ALA A 322 -20.14 -3.61 14.56
CA ALA A 322 -21.35 -4.22 14.02
C ALA A 322 -21.16 -4.90 12.65
N THR A 323 -20.01 -4.71 11.99
CA THR A 323 -19.74 -5.13 10.61
C THR A 323 -20.76 -4.55 9.60
N ASP A 324 -21.21 -3.32 9.82
CA ASP A 324 -22.12 -2.59 8.93
C ASP A 324 -21.32 -1.82 7.87
N ALA A 325 -21.23 -2.36 6.65
CA ALA A 325 -20.49 -1.74 5.57
C ALA A 325 -21.12 -0.44 5.03
N ALA A 326 -22.44 -0.32 5.06
CA ALA A 326 -23.12 0.87 4.55
C ALA A 326 -22.93 2.06 5.50
N ASP A 327 -23.06 1.85 6.82
CA ASP A 327 -22.79 2.89 7.79
C ASP A 327 -21.28 3.20 7.84
N SER A 328 -20.40 2.19 7.79
CA SER A 328 -18.94 2.40 7.74
C SER A 328 -18.51 3.24 6.54
N GLU A 329 -19.06 2.97 5.34
CA GLU A 329 -18.78 3.79 4.15
C GLU A 329 -19.27 5.23 4.34
N THR A 330 -20.47 5.41 4.89
CA THR A 330 -21.06 6.72 5.13
C THR A 330 -20.23 7.53 6.12
N GLN A 331 -19.82 6.93 7.24
CA GLN A 331 -19.02 7.61 8.25
C GLN A 331 -17.62 7.93 7.75
N LEU A 332 -16.98 7.01 7.00
CA LEU A 332 -15.71 7.29 6.35
C LEU A 332 -15.85 8.47 5.36
N ALA A 333 -16.91 8.48 4.57
CA ALA A 333 -17.17 9.57 3.62
C ALA A 333 -17.30 10.92 4.32
N ASP A 334 -18.00 10.96 5.45
CA ASP A 334 -18.16 12.18 6.25
C ASP A 334 -16.83 12.65 6.85
N ILE A 335 -16.03 11.74 7.42
CA ILE A 335 -14.68 12.07 7.93
C ILE A 335 -13.80 12.62 6.81
N MET A 336 -13.68 11.90 5.70
CA MET A 336 -12.79 12.28 4.60
C MET A 336 -13.24 13.55 3.88
N ARG A 337 -14.52 13.95 3.97
CA ARG A 337 -15.02 15.24 3.47
C ARG A 337 -14.29 16.40 4.14
N HIS A 338 -14.06 16.29 5.44
CA HIS A 338 -13.31 17.29 6.21
C HIS A 338 -11.81 17.32 5.84
N PHE A 339 -11.28 16.22 5.32
CA PHE A 339 -9.87 16.07 4.94
C PHE A 339 -9.62 16.19 3.44
N ALA A 340 -10.60 16.61 2.64
CA ALA A 340 -10.45 16.71 1.19
C ALA A 340 -9.37 17.71 0.74
N PHE A 341 -8.95 18.63 1.60
CA PHE A 341 -7.82 19.54 1.33
C PHE A 341 -6.50 18.78 1.16
N LEU A 342 -6.38 17.55 1.69
CA LEU A 342 -5.22 16.70 1.47
C LEU A 342 -4.99 16.40 -0.02
N THR A 343 -6.00 16.60 -0.88
CA THR A 343 -5.82 16.46 -2.34
C THR A 343 -4.92 17.52 -2.98
N GLN A 344 -4.56 18.57 -2.24
CA GLN A 344 -3.60 19.59 -2.67
C GLN A 344 -2.15 19.22 -2.33
N TYR A 345 -1.95 18.13 -1.59
CA TYR A 345 -0.67 17.74 -1.04
C TYR A 345 -0.14 16.49 -1.72
N ARG A 346 1.19 16.38 -1.75
CA ARG A 346 1.95 15.25 -2.29
C ARG A 346 2.96 14.80 -1.26
N MET A 347 3.38 13.55 -1.38
CA MET A 347 4.44 12.99 -0.54
C MET A 347 5.60 12.51 -1.38
N VAL A 348 6.79 12.59 -0.81
CA VAL A 348 8.03 12.10 -1.41
C VAL A 348 8.85 11.39 -0.35
N SER A 349 9.47 10.28 -0.70
CA SER A 349 10.49 9.62 0.12
C SER A 349 11.87 9.96 -0.41
N LEU A 350 12.71 10.58 0.42
CA LEU A 350 14.13 10.80 0.14
C LEU A 350 14.91 9.53 0.44
N LYS A 351 15.44 8.89 -0.61
CA LYS A 351 16.20 7.63 -0.53
C LYS A 351 17.66 7.85 -0.19
N LYS A 352 18.28 8.84 -0.82
CA LYS A 352 19.70 9.14 -0.66
C LYS A 352 19.97 10.61 -0.89
N ILE A 353 20.82 11.17 -0.05
CA ILE A 353 21.31 12.55 -0.19
C ILE A 353 22.80 12.46 -0.46
N SER A 354 23.26 13.02 -1.58
CA SER A 354 24.68 13.07 -1.92
C SER A 354 25.19 14.50 -1.88
N TYR A 355 26.29 14.73 -1.18
CA TYR A 355 26.94 16.03 -1.09
C TYR A 355 27.86 16.28 -2.28
N ARG A 356 27.83 17.48 -2.83
CA ARG A 356 28.79 17.95 -3.84
C ARG A 356 29.16 19.40 -3.56
N GLN A 357 30.45 19.69 -3.52
CA GLN A 357 30.95 21.06 -3.51
C GLN A 357 32.16 21.17 -4.43
N LEU A 358 32.08 22.05 -5.42
CA LEU A 358 33.24 22.40 -6.24
C LEU A 358 34.18 23.31 -5.43
N ARG A 359 35.48 23.29 -5.74
CA ARG A 359 36.46 24.16 -5.06
C ARG A 359 36.02 25.62 -5.14
N ASN A 360 35.81 26.25 -3.98
CA ASN A 360 35.28 27.62 -3.81
C ASN A 360 33.83 27.84 -4.29
N GLY A 361 33.09 26.77 -4.61
CA GLY A 361 31.68 26.81 -4.98
C GLY A 361 30.76 26.72 -3.76
N GLN A 362 29.48 26.98 -4.00
CA GLN A 362 28.43 26.71 -3.02
C GLN A 362 28.20 25.20 -2.88
N PRO A 363 27.85 24.70 -1.68
CA PRO A 363 27.46 23.32 -1.51
C PRO A 363 26.15 23.03 -2.24
N GLU A 364 26.06 21.86 -2.87
CA GLU A 364 24.87 21.34 -3.52
C GLU A 364 24.58 19.92 -3.00
N TYR A 365 23.31 19.59 -2.85
CA TYR A 365 22.85 18.27 -2.42
C TYR A 365 22.03 17.63 -3.52
N LEU A 366 22.38 16.42 -3.93
CA LEU A 366 21.58 15.60 -4.84
C LEU A 366 20.65 14.72 -4.02
N HIS A 367 19.37 15.04 -4.04
CA HIS A 367 18.32 14.21 -3.47
C HIS A 367 17.90 13.17 -4.50
N ARG A 368 18.08 11.90 -4.18
CA ARG A 368 17.42 10.78 -4.86
C ARG A 368 16.13 10.46 -4.13
N TYR A 369 15.02 10.44 -4.84
CA TYR A 369 13.71 10.37 -4.22
C TYR A 369 12.67 9.59 -5.03
N VAL A 370 11.64 9.11 -4.34
CA VAL A 370 10.47 8.45 -4.94
C VAL A 370 9.21 9.26 -4.62
N ALA A 371 8.45 9.63 -5.65
CA ALA A 371 7.16 10.29 -5.45
C ALA A 371 6.10 9.27 -5.03
N LEU A 372 5.41 9.53 -3.92
CA LEU A 372 4.47 8.60 -3.30
C LEU A 372 3.03 8.87 -3.77
N GLY A 373 2.25 7.81 -3.98
CA GLY A 373 0.83 7.89 -4.37
C GLY A 373 0.56 8.20 -5.85
N ILE A 374 1.58 8.54 -6.65
CA ILE A 374 1.43 8.81 -8.08
C ILE A 374 1.64 7.52 -8.87
N ASP A 375 0.53 6.86 -9.20
CA ASP A 375 0.52 5.72 -10.13
C ASP A 375 0.63 6.24 -11.56
N VAL A 376 1.89 6.46 -11.98
CA VAL A 376 2.20 6.52 -13.40
C VAL A 376 2.39 5.07 -13.83
N LYS A 377 1.52 4.60 -14.75
CA LYS A 377 1.44 3.23 -15.31
C LYS A 377 2.75 2.59 -15.82
N TYR A 378 3.90 3.23 -15.65
CA TYR A 378 5.22 2.79 -16.10
C TYR A 378 6.35 3.08 -15.09
N SER A 379 6.06 3.51 -13.85
CA SER A 379 7.09 4.07 -12.96
C SER A 379 6.61 4.17 -11.49
N GLU A 380 5.80 3.23 -10.99
CA GLU A 380 5.71 3.07 -9.54
C GLU A 380 7.15 2.83 -9.03
N ASP A 381 7.61 3.71 -8.14
CA ASP A 381 8.94 3.68 -7.53
C ASP A 381 10.17 4.05 -8.39
N ALA A 382 10.01 4.68 -9.56
CA ALA A 382 11.21 5.17 -10.24
C ALA A 382 11.89 6.29 -9.43
N GLU A 383 13.12 6.02 -9.02
CA GLU A 383 13.96 7.01 -8.38
C GLU A 383 14.22 8.19 -9.32
N LYS A 384 13.98 9.39 -8.82
CA LYS A 384 14.28 10.66 -9.47
C LYS A 384 15.43 11.34 -8.75
N GLY A 385 16.22 12.12 -9.48
CA GLY A 385 17.29 12.94 -8.92
C GLY A 385 16.97 14.42 -9.03
N ARG A 386 17.26 15.19 -7.98
CA ARG A 386 17.16 16.66 -8.02
C ARG A 386 18.25 17.30 -7.17
N TRP A 387 18.88 18.34 -7.73
CA TRP A 387 19.83 19.19 -7.01
C TRP A 387 19.09 20.24 -6.18
N VAL A 388 19.49 20.42 -4.93
CA VAL A 388 18.98 21.43 -4.00
C VAL A 388 20.15 22.13 -3.29
N THR A 389 19.98 23.41 -2.97
CA THR A 389 21.02 24.24 -2.33
C THR A 389 20.98 24.17 -0.81
N LEU A 390 19.78 23.94 -0.26
CA LEU A 390 19.52 23.75 1.16
C LEU A 390 18.41 22.71 1.25
N GLY A 391 18.50 21.77 2.16
CA GLY A 391 17.50 20.72 2.28
C GLY A 391 17.80 19.76 3.40
N GLU A 392 16.90 18.80 3.54
CA GLU A 392 17.02 17.69 4.47
C GLU A 392 18.38 17.02 4.38
N GLN A 393 18.90 16.65 5.55
CA GLN A 393 20.20 16.00 5.67
C GLN A 393 20.08 14.50 5.96
N THR A 394 18.85 14.01 6.11
CA THR A 394 18.54 12.61 6.44
C THR A 394 17.51 12.03 5.46
N PRO A 395 17.54 10.70 5.22
CA PRO A 395 16.42 10.01 4.59
C PRO A 395 15.13 10.32 5.36
N ALA A 396 14.13 10.84 4.64
CA ALA A 396 12.93 11.37 5.25
C ALA A 396 11.76 11.25 4.29
N VAL A 397 10.55 11.16 4.85
CA VAL A 397 9.32 11.30 4.09
C VAL A 397 8.85 12.75 4.23
N LEU A 398 8.70 13.44 3.11
CA LEU A 398 8.27 14.84 3.08
C LEU A 398 6.85 14.97 2.57
N LEU A 399 6.08 15.85 3.20
CA LEU A 399 4.76 16.29 2.78
C LEU A 399 4.84 17.70 2.21
N TYR A 400 4.41 17.90 0.97
CA TYR A 400 4.57 19.20 0.30
C TYR A 400 3.35 19.57 -0.55
N ARG A 401 3.22 20.86 -0.86
CA ARG A 401 2.18 21.42 -1.73
C ARG A 401 2.83 22.00 -2.98
N GLY A 402 2.20 21.80 -4.14
CA GLY A 402 2.69 22.30 -5.42
C GLY A 402 3.64 21.34 -6.14
N GLU A 403 4.59 21.88 -6.89
CA GLU A 403 5.51 21.11 -7.75
C GLU A 403 6.85 20.80 -7.07
N ASP A 404 7.19 21.48 -5.99
CA ASP A 404 8.48 21.39 -5.31
C ASP A 404 8.34 20.99 -3.85
N TYR A 405 9.19 20.05 -3.42
CA TYR A 405 9.26 19.56 -2.05
C TYR A 405 10.33 20.27 -1.21
N GLN A 406 11.08 21.24 -1.75
CA GLN A 406 12.12 21.96 -0.98
C GLN A 406 11.59 22.63 0.28
N ASN A 407 10.33 23.10 0.26
CA ASN A 407 9.63 23.64 1.43
C ASN A 407 8.63 22.62 2.01
N GLY A 408 8.89 21.33 1.79
CA GLY A 408 8.10 20.24 2.33
C GLY A 408 8.29 20.12 3.84
N ILE A 409 7.28 19.62 4.52
CA ILE A 409 7.32 19.31 5.95
C ILE A 409 7.98 17.95 6.10
N ASN A 410 9.07 17.89 6.88
CA ASN A 410 9.69 16.63 7.26
C ASN A 410 8.79 15.88 8.26
N LEU A 411 8.40 14.65 7.95
CA LEU A 411 7.56 13.81 8.80
C LEU A 411 8.35 12.80 9.66
N PHE A 412 9.67 12.80 9.54
CA PHE A 412 10.55 11.98 10.38
C PHE A 412 10.47 12.47 11.84
N PRO A 413 10.41 11.58 12.84
CA PRO A 413 10.48 10.12 12.78
C PRO A 413 9.10 9.43 12.70
N PHE A 414 8.00 10.17 12.67
CA PHE A 414 6.65 9.61 12.78
C PHE A 414 6.20 8.87 11.52
N VAL A 415 6.70 9.30 10.35
CA VAL A 415 6.54 8.61 9.07
C VAL A 415 7.91 8.34 8.50
N VAL A 416 8.19 7.07 8.20
CA VAL A 416 9.46 6.65 7.62
C VAL A 416 9.23 5.78 6.38
N ASP A 417 10.24 5.73 5.53
CA ASP A 417 10.32 4.74 4.46
C ASP A 417 11.34 3.68 4.89
N TYR A 418 10.85 2.53 5.32
CA TYR A 418 11.69 1.47 5.85
C TYR A 418 12.75 1.05 4.82
N ASN A 419 12.36 0.91 3.56
CA ASN A 419 13.28 0.52 2.49
C ASN A 419 14.33 1.59 2.21
N ALA A 420 14.01 2.87 2.42
CA ALA A 420 15.03 3.94 2.35
C ALA A 420 16.08 3.80 3.46
N LEU A 421 15.63 3.48 4.68
CA LEU A 421 16.50 3.27 5.84
C LEU A 421 17.34 2.00 5.70
N THR A 422 16.80 0.97 5.04
CA THR A 422 17.47 -0.33 4.82
C THR A 422 18.14 -0.48 3.46
N PHE A 423 18.22 0.57 2.64
CA PHE A 423 18.81 0.50 1.29
C PHE A 423 18.16 -0.53 0.34
N GLU A 424 16.88 -0.84 0.56
CA GLU A 424 16.07 -1.71 -0.30
C GLU A 424 15.40 -0.90 -1.42
N GLN A 425 15.03 -1.60 -2.49
CA GLN A 425 14.34 -0.99 -3.63
C GLN A 425 12.87 -0.70 -3.31
N GLY A 426 12.25 0.19 -4.10
CA GLY A 426 10.85 0.56 -3.89
C GLY A 426 10.65 1.46 -2.67
N ALA A 427 9.42 1.93 -2.42
CA ALA A 427 9.07 2.67 -1.22
C ALA A 427 8.18 1.83 -0.30
N LYS A 428 8.59 1.65 0.97
CA LYS A 428 7.79 0.92 1.97
C LYS A 428 7.50 1.83 3.15
N ILE A 429 6.46 2.65 2.97
CA ILE A 429 6.08 3.69 3.91
C ILE A 429 5.39 3.08 5.12
N CYS A 430 5.87 3.43 6.31
CA CYS A 430 5.26 3.05 7.56
C CYS A 430 5.05 4.27 8.46
N PHE A 431 3.97 4.19 9.22
CA PHE A 431 3.56 5.19 10.20
C PHE A 431 3.84 4.62 11.57
N TYR A 432 4.32 5.45 12.50
CA TYR A 432 4.37 5.08 13.90
C TYR A 432 2.98 4.58 14.35
N SER A 433 2.94 3.58 15.24
CA SER A 433 1.70 2.98 15.71
C SER A 433 1.64 2.99 17.23
N ALA A 434 2.66 2.43 17.87
CA ALA A 434 2.71 2.26 19.31
C ALA A 434 4.16 2.02 19.77
N ARG A 435 4.37 2.11 21.07
CA ARG A 435 5.58 1.65 21.75
C ARG A 435 5.40 0.18 22.13
N ASP A 436 6.38 -0.67 21.83
CA ASP A 436 6.30 -2.09 22.22
C ASP A 436 6.20 -2.23 23.75
N LEU A 437 5.51 -3.27 24.21
CA LEU A 437 5.32 -3.57 25.64
C LEU A 437 6.60 -4.10 26.30
N GLY A 438 7.60 -4.47 25.51
CA GLY A 438 8.88 -4.99 26.00
C GLY A 438 9.79 -3.94 26.65
N ASP A 439 10.77 -4.43 27.42
CA ASP A 439 11.70 -3.62 28.21
C ASP A 439 12.68 -2.76 27.37
N ALA A 440 12.75 -2.96 26.05
CA ALA A 440 13.80 -2.38 25.20
C ALA A 440 13.45 -1.02 24.56
N GLY A 441 12.26 -0.45 24.80
CA GLY A 441 11.89 0.83 24.20
C GLY A 441 11.70 0.78 22.68
N ALA A 442 11.48 -0.41 22.11
CA ALA A 442 11.23 -0.58 20.69
C ALA A 442 9.96 0.15 20.23
N LEU A 443 10.00 0.62 18.98
CA LEU A 443 8.91 1.35 18.34
C LEU A 443 8.23 0.46 17.30
N GLU A 444 6.91 0.38 17.34
CA GLU A 444 6.11 -0.33 16.35
C GLU A 444 5.68 0.63 15.25
N TYR A 445 6.07 0.30 14.01
CA TYR A 445 5.69 1.00 12.80
C TYR A 445 4.80 0.11 11.95
N ARG A 446 3.70 0.66 11.45
CA ARG A 446 2.75 -0.06 10.60
C ARG A 446 2.94 0.32 9.14
N PHE A 447 3.14 -0.67 8.29
CA PHE A 447 3.20 -0.48 6.85
C PHE A 447 1.83 -0.11 6.30
N LEU A 448 1.77 0.96 5.51
CA LEU A 448 0.50 1.37 4.92
C LEU A 448 0.05 0.41 3.82
N GLY A 449 0.99 -0.25 3.13
CA GLY A 449 0.67 -1.23 2.09
C GLY A 449 -0.22 -2.36 2.60
N ASP A 450 0.26 -3.13 3.56
CA ASP A 450 -0.33 -4.40 3.96
C ASP A 450 -0.79 -4.44 5.43
N ASN A 451 -0.69 -3.31 6.14
CA ASN A 451 -0.95 -3.19 7.57
C ASN A 451 -0.05 -4.07 8.46
N SER A 452 1.01 -4.67 7.93
CA SER A 452 1.98 -5.42 8.72
C SER A 452 2.79 -4.48 9.62
N ILE A 453 3.28 -5.00 10.75
CA ILE A 453 4.02 -4.24 11.75
C ILE A 453 5.50 -4.59 11.64
N VAL A 454 6.35 -3.58 11.62
CA VAL A 454 7.79 -3.70 11.82
C VAL A 454 8.18 -3.07 13.15
N ARG A 455 9.07 -3.75 13.85
CA ARG A 455 9.66 -3.28 15.11
C ARG A 455 11.01 -2.65 14.82
N ILE A 456 11.19 -1.43 15.30
CA ILE A 456 12.44 -0.70 15.20
C ILE A 456 12.97 -0.52 16.62
N GLU A 457 14.11 -1.14 16.90
CA GLU A 457 14.80 -1.09 18.18
C GLU A 457 16.17 -0.47 18.02
N LYS A 458 16.66 0.19 19.09
CA LYS A 458 17.98 0.78 19.10
C LYS A 458 19.03 -0.31 19.32
N GLN A 459 19.93 -0.46 18.36
CA GLN A 459 21.05 -1.39 18.39
C GLN A 459 22.30 -0.78 19.03
N GLY A 460 22.40 0.54 19.11
CA GLY A 460 23.50 1.25 19.78
C GLY A 460 24.81 1.15 19.01
N VAL A 461 24.76 1.13 17.68
CA VAL A 461 25.96 0.91 16.85
C VAL A 461 26.93 2.09 16.87
N GLN A 462 26.44 3.30 17.12
CA GLN A 462 27.26 4.49 17.28
C GLN A 462 27.65 4.69 18.75
N THR A 463 28.90 4.37 19.08
CA THR A 463 29.52 4.64 20.37
C THR A 463 30.65 5.66 20.22
N PRO A 464 31.12 6.30 21.31
CA PRO A 464 32.27 7.21 21.25
C PRO A 464 33.55 6.57 20.69
N GLN A 465 33.66 5.23 20.71
CA GLN A 465 34.78 4.47 20.20
C GLN A 465 34.55 3.91 18.78
N THR A 466 33.34 4.03 18.22
CA THR A 466 33.01 3.48 16.90
C THR A 466 33.81 4.21 15.82
N ARG A 467 34.55 3.45 15.00
CA ARG A 467 35.28 4.01 13.85
C ARG A 467 34.30 4.29 12.72
N LEU A 468 34.17 5.57 12.34
CA LEU A 468 33.21 5.99 11.32
C LEU A 468 33.42 5.28 9.98
N ASP A 469 34.67 5.00 9.59
CA ASP A 469 34.96 4.28 8.35
C ASP A 469 34.37 2.86 8.34
N GLU A 470 34.42 2.15 9.47
CA GLU A 470 33.86 0.79 9.59
C GLU A 470 32.32 0.85 9.55
N LEU A 471 31.73 1.84 10.21
CA LEU A 471 30.29 2.09 10.22
C LEU A 471 29.76 2.41 8.82
N MET A 472 30.49 3.22 8.04
CA MET A 472 30.07 3.65 6.70
C MET A 472 30.34 2.62 5.61
N MET A 473 31.34 1.74 5.79
CA MET A 473 31.71 0.72 4.80
C MET A 473 30.93 -0.59 4.96
N ASN A 474 30.34 -0.84 6.14
CA ASN A 474 29.51 -2.01 6.38
C ASN A 474 28.02 -1.65 6.18
N PRO A 475 27.34 -2.17 5.13
CA PRO A 475 25.93 -1.88 4.88
C PRO A 475 25.02 -2.22 6.06
N ASP A 476 25.29 -3.30 6.81
CA ASP A 476 24.44 -3.73 7.92
C ASP A 476 24.59 -2.80 9.13
N LEU A 477 25.80 -2.30 9.40
CA LEU A 477 26.01 -1.29 10.44
C LEU A 477 25.39 0.05 10.06
N LEU A 478 25.42 0.41 8.77
CA LEU A 478 24.78 1.63 8.29
C LEU A 478 23.25 1.52 8.35
N LYS A 479 22.67 0.35 8.05
CA LYS A 479 21.24 0.05 8.27
C LYS A 479 20.88 0.25 9.75
N ALA A 480 21.64 -0.38 10.64
CA ALA A 480 21.45 -0.27 12.08
C ALA A 480 21.52 1.19 12.56
N LEU A 481 22.50 1.96 12.05
CA LEU A 481 22.62 3.39 12.36
C LEU A 481 21.38 4.17 11.94
N ASN A 482 20.87 3.96 10.72
CA ASN A 482 19.66 4.63 10.25
C ASN A 482 18.44 4.32 11.12
N LEU A 483 18.31 3.07 11.57
CA LEU A 483 17.24 2.64 12.47
C LEU A 483 17.41 3.21 13.89
N ASP A 484 18.64 3.28 14.41
CA ASP A 484 18.97 3.96 15.66
C ASP A 484 18.54 5.44 15.60
N CYS A 485 18.81 6.12 14.48
CA CYS A 485 18.38 7.51 14.28
C CYS A 485 16.86 7.68 14.35
N VAL A 486 16.06 6.70 13.92
CA VAL A 486 14.59 6.74 14.07
C VAL A 486 14.21 6.74 15.54
N VAL A 487 14.80 5.83 16.32
CA VAL A 487 14.52 5.69 17.76
C VAL A 487 14.99 6.95 18.51
N ASP A 488 16.18 7.44 18.22
CA ASP A 488 16.73 8.65 18.83
C ASP A 488 15.90 9.89 18.48
N GLY A 489 15.51 10.05 17.21
CA GLY A 489 14.62 11.13 16.78
C GLY A 489 13.27 11.07 17.49
N PHE A 490 12.71 9.88 17.69
CA PHE A 490 11.43 9.72 18.38
C PHE A 490 11.53 10.05 19.86
N HIS A 491 12.59 9.60 20.54
CA HIS A 491 12.85 9.96 21.94
C HIS A 491 13.10 11.45 22.11
N GLU A 492 13.83 12.07 21.19
CA GLU A 492 14.07 13.50 21.22
C GLU A 492 12.77 14.30 21.02
N ALA A 493 11.94 13.90 20.05
CA ALA A 493 10.61 14.47 19.86
C ALA A 493 9.74 14.29 21.11
N ARG A 494 9.69 13.09 21.70
CA ARG A 494 8.98 12.82 22.94
C ARG A 494 9.44 13.74 24.08
N ARG A 495 10.76 13.87 24.30
CA ARG A 495 11.34 14.69 25.36
C ARG A 495 10.99 16.17 25.16
N ALA A 496 11.14 16.66 23.93
CA ALA A 496 10.83 18.06 23.59
C ALA A 496 9.33 18.37 23.72
N LEU A 497 8.46 17.48 23.23
CA LEU A 497 7.03 17.77 23.10
C LEU A 497 6.24 17.47 24.36
N SER A 498 6.59 16.41 25.11
CA SER A 498 5.90 16.07 26.36
C SER A 498 6.42 16.86 27.56
N GLY A 499 7.54 17.58 27.46
CA GLY A 499 8.12 18.33 28.58
C GLY A 499 8.57 17.46 29.77
N HIS A 500 8.56 16.14 29.64
CA HIS A 500 9.13 15.25 30.65
C HIS A 500 10.65 15.19 30.46
N GLN A 501 11.39 15.82 31.38
CA GLN A 501 12.84 15.70 31.49
C GLN A 501 13.27 14.41 32.22
N ASN A 502 12.34 13.50 32.56
CA ASN A 502 12.72 12.30 33.30
C ASN A 502 13.48 11.32 32.39
N ASP A 503 14.81 11.36 32.54
CA ASP A 503 15.89 10.58 31.92
C ASP A 503 15.86 9.07 32.24
N PHE A 504 14.68 8.43 32.26
CA PHE A 504 14.62 6.99 32.53
C PHE A 504 15.42 6.16 31.48
N PHE A 505 15.60 6.71 30.28
CA PHE A 505 16.35 6.07 29.19
C PHE A 505 17.84 6.40 29.14
N ASP A 506 18.33 7.42 29.83
CA ASP A 506 19.77 7.76 29.79
C ASP A 506 20.60 6.84 30.72
N ASN A 507 19.96 5.86 31.38
CA ASN A 507 20.60 4.89 32.28
C ASN A 507 20.55 3.42 31.78
N LEU A 508 20.11 3.19 30.54
CA LEU A 508 20.21 1.89 29.83
C LEU A 508 21.20 2.05 28.68
#